data_AF-A0A1C2DEL0-F1
#
_entry.id   AF-A0A1C2DEL0-F1
#
_cell.length_a   1.000
_cell.length_b   1.000
_cell.length_c   1.000
_cell.angle_alpha   90.00
_cell.angle_beta   90.00
_cell.angle_gamma   90.00
#
_symmetry.space_group_name_H-M   'P 1'
#
loop_
_entity.id
_entity.type
_entity.pdbx_description
1 polymer ?
#
loop_
_entity_poly.entity_id
_entity_poly.type
_entity_poly.pdbx_seq_one_letter_code
_entity_poly.pdbx_strand_id
1 'polypeptide(L)' 'MPTPVDNYRVEIWSADEGERLEVLAQSSDNFLSQAAWNEACERFPGVLLVHYNNRFVMQRRRAGELNPSKSSQQ' A
#
# COMPACT_ATOMS: atom_id res chain seq x y z
N MET A 1 -29.28 6.65 -3.49
CA MET A 1 -28.35 5.62 -2.97
C MET A 1 -27.21 6.36 -2.30
N PRO A 2 -26.79 6.02 -1.07
CA PRO A 2 -25.57 6.60 -0.52
C PRO A 2 -24.40 6.19 -1.42
N THR A 3 -23.59 7.16 -1.84
CA THR A 3 -22.30 6.88 -2.46
C THR A 3 -21.49 6.05 -1.47
N PRO A 4 -20.83 4.95 -1.89
CA PRO A 4 -19.92 4.22 -1.03
C PRO A 4 -18.92 5.22 -0.44
N VAL A 5 -18.82 5.29 0.89
CA VAL A 5 -17.81 6.14 1.52
C VAL A 5 -16.45 5.52 1.18
N ASP A 6 -15.52 6.34 0.71
CA ASP A 6 -14.16 5.87 0.50
C ASP A 6 -13.58 5.38 1.83
N ASN A 7 -12.91 4.24 1.78
CA ASN A 7 -12.28 3.62 2.95
C ASN A 7 -10.97 2.98 2.49
N TYR A 8 -9.95 3.82 2.43
CA TYR A 8 -8.63 3.42 2.02
C TYR A 8 -7.92 2.68 3.14
N ARG A 9 -7.20 1.62 2.78
CA ARG A 9 -6.43 0.81 3.73
C ARG A 9 -5.12 0.35 3.13
N VAL A 10 -4.03 0.55 3.85
CA VAL A 10 -2.71 0.00 3.49
C VAL A 10 -2.43 -1.17 4.42
N GLU A 11 -2.21 -2.35 3.84
CA GLU A 11 -1.92 -3.57 4.57
C GLU A 11 -0.49 -4.06 4.25
N ILE A 12 0.17 -4.61 5.26
CA ILE A 12 1.38 -5.40 5.12
C ILE A 12 1.00 -6.88 5.15
N TRP A 13 1.56 -7.62 4.22
CA TRP A 13 1.45 -9.05 4.08
C TRP A 13 2.83 -9.69 4.08
N SER A 14 2.90 -10.95 4.51
CA SER A 14 4.11 -11.76 4.37
C SER A 14 4.55 -11.80 2.89
N ALA A 15 5.86 -11.96 2.65
CA ALA A 15 6.44 -12.04 1.30
C ALA A 15 5.77 -13.13 0.44
N ASP A 16 5.33 -14.21 1.09
CA ASP A 16 4.68 -15.37 0.48
C ASP A 16 3.16 -15.18 0.31
N GLU A 17 2.65 -13.98 0.58
CA GLU A 17 1.25 -13.55 0.44
C GLU A 17 0.22 -14.32 1.30
N GLY A 18 0.67 -15.27 2.12
CA GLY A 18 -0.21 -16.18 2.87
C GLY A 18 -0.88 -15.58 4.10
N GLU A 19 -0.29 -14.55 4.70
CA GLU A 19 -0.79 -13.96 5.94
C GLU A 19 -0.66 -12.44 5.93
N ARG A 20 -1.75 -11.77 6.34
CA ARG A 20 -1.73 -10.33 6.61
C ARG A 20 -1.08 -10.11 7.96
N LEU A 21 0.06 -9.42 7.96
CA LEU A 21 0.81 -9.10 9.17
C LEU A 21 0.17 -7.93 9.92
N GLU A 22 -0.17 -6.85 9.21
CA GLU A 22 -0.63 -5.60 9.84
C GLU A 22 -1.49 -4.74 8.89
N VAL A 23 -2.33 -3.88 9.47
CA VAL A 23 -2.94 -2.73 8.78
C VAL A 23 -2.20 -1.47 9.18
N LEU A 24 -1.38 -0.91 8.29
CA LEU A 24 -0.55 0.27 8.55
C LEU A 24 -1.36 1.57 8.65
N ALA A 25 -2.36 1.70 7.79
CA ALA A 25 -3.16 2.91 7.70
C ALA A 25 -4.57 2.57 7.26
N GLN A 26 -5.54 3.26 7.84
CA GLN A 26 -6.92 3.24 7.38
C GLN A 26 -7.48 4.67 7.44
N SER A 27 -8.06 5.14 6.34
CA SER A 27 -8.55 6.52 6.22
C SER A 27 -9.64 6.62 5.15
N SER A 28 -10.57 7.55 5.30
CA SER A 28 -11.46 7.95 4.20
C SER A 28 -10.81 8.94 3.23
N ASP A 29 -9.60 9.42 3.54
CA ASP A 29 -8.83 10.36 2.73
C ASP A 29 -7.77 9.65 1.90
N ASN A 30 -7.84 9.83 0.59
CA ASN A 30 -6.91 9.23 -0.37
C ASN A 30 -5.47 9.73 -0.15
N PHE A 31 -5.26 11.02 0.06
CA PHE A 31 -3.93 11.61 0.21
C PHE A 31 -3.19 11.04 1.42
N LEU A 32 -3.89 10.91 2.56
CA LEU A 32 -3.30 10.29 3.75
C LEU A 32 -2.93 8.82 3.51
N SER A 33 -3.82 8.06 2.85
CA SER A 33 -3.54 6.66 2.54
C SER A 33 -2.39 6.48 1.54
N GLN A 34 -2.28 7.38 0.55
CA GLN A 34 -1.22 7.35 -0.45
C GLN A 34 0.13 7.74 0.15
N ALA A 35 0.16 8.68 1.10
CA ALA A 35 1.37 9.01 1.85
C ALA A 35 1.86 7.81 2.67
N ALA A 36 0.96 7.15 3.39
CA ALA A 36 1.28 5.93 4.14
C ALA A 36 1.79 4.81 3.22
N TRP A 37 1.20 4.64 2.02
CA TRP A 37 1.70 3.70 1.02
C TRP A 37 3.14 4.01 0.60
N ASN A 38 3.44 5.27 0.26
CA ASN A 38 4.77 5.66 -0.21
C ASN A 38 5.82 5.43 0.89
N GLU A 39 5.53 5.82 2.12
CA GLU A 39 6.39 5.58 3.28
C GLU A 39 6.59 4.07 3.52
N ALA A 40 5.51 3.27 3.41
CA ALA A 40 5.59 1.83 3.59
C ALA A 40 6.48 1.15 2.54
N CYS A 41 6.42 1.61 1.28
CA CYS A 41 7.25 1.08 0.19
C CYS A 41 8.75 1.23 0.48
N GLU A 42 9.12 2.26 1.23
CA GLU A 42 10.51 2.57 1.58
C GLU A 42 10.96 1.89 2.89
N ARG A 43 10.05 1.71 3.86
CA ARG A 43 10.40 1.28 5.22
C ARG A 43 10.28 -0.21 5.50
N PHE A 44 9.53 -0.97 4.70
CA PHE A 44 9.29 -2.39 4.97
C PHE A 44 9.86 -3.30 3.88
N PRO A 45 11.18 -3.33 3.64
CA PRO A 45 11.74 -4.16 2.58
C PRO A 45 11.39 -5.64 2.78
N GLY A 46 11.08 -6.32 1.68
CA GLY A 46 10.82 -7.77 1.69
C GLY A 46 9.41 -8.18 2.11
N VAL A 47 8.51 -7.24 2.39
CA VAL A 47 7.07 -7.54 2.61
C VAL A 47 6.25 -7.25 1.36
N LEU A 48 5.07 -7.84 1.27
CA LEU A 48 4.07 -7.47 0.28
C LEU A 48 3.19 -6.34 0.85
N LEU A 49 3.07 -5.23 0.12
CA LEU A 49 2.14 -4.15 0.44
C LEU A 49 0.91 -4.24 -0.46
N VAL A 50 -0.26 -3.99 0.13
CA VAL A 50 -1.51 -3.88 -0.61
C VAL A 50 -2.28 -2.64 -0.15
N HIS A 51 -2.61 -1.75 -1.09
CA HIS A 51 -3.44 -0.58 -0.87
C HIS A 51 -4.82 -0.84 -1.45
N TYR A 52 -5.83 -0.67 -0.60
CA TYR A 52 -7.23 -0.87 -0.94
C TYR A 52 -8.00 0.45 -0.92
N ASN A 53 -9.07 0.52 -1.68
CA ASN A 53 -10.25 1.34 -1.37
C ASN A 53 -11.46 0.41 -1.21
N ASN A 54 -11.97 0.31 0.01
CA ASN A 54 -12.96 -0.67 0.41
C ASN A 54 -12.49 -2.10 0.10
N ARG A 55 -13.07 -2.74 -0.91
CA ARG A 55 -12.73 -4.10 -1.38
C ARG A 55 -11.84 -4.11 -2.62
N PHE A 56 -11.63 -2.95 -3.23
CA PHE A 56 -10.89 -2.83 -4.48
C PHE A 56 -9.41 -2.62 -4.19
N VAL A 57 -8.55 -3.45 -4.78
CA VAL A 57 -7.10 -3.25 -4.72
C VAL A 57 -6.74 -2.09 -5.65
N MET A 58 -6.15 -1.05 -5.09
CA MET A 58 -5.61 0.09 -5.85
C MET A 58 -4.17 -0.17 -6.29
N GLN A 59 -3.33 -0.63 -5.36
CA GLN A 59 -1.91 -0.89 -5.61
C GLN A 59 -1.47 -2.15 -4.86
N ARG A 60 -0.57 -2.93 -5.45
CA ARG A 60 0.04 -4.11 -4.83
C ARG A 60 1.48 -4.22 -5.31
N ARG A 61 2.43 -4.35 -4.40
CA ARG A 61 3.86 -4.54 -4.74
C ARG A 61 4.64 -5.09 -3.57
N ARG A 62 5.82 -5.68 -3.82
CA ARG A 62 6.77 -5.89 -2.73
C ARG A 62 7.51 -4.58 -2.44
N ALA A 63 7.65 -4.28 -1.15
CA ALA A 63 8.43 -3.16 -0.70
C ALA A 63 9.93 -3.47 -0.82
N GLY A 64 10.71 -2.45 -1.17
CA GLY A 64 12.14 -2.61 -1.48
C GLY A 64 12.46 -3.11 -2.91
N GLU A 65 11.48 -3.56 -3.71
CA GLU A 65 11.71 -3.72 -5.16
C GLU A 65 11.87 -2.33 -5.79
N LEU A 66 13.11 -2.00 -6.16
CA LEU A 66 13.48 -0.77 -6.86
C LEU A 66 12.52 -0.52 -8.01
N ASN A 67 11.87 0.65 -8.02
CA ASN A 67 11.11 1.07 -9.17
C ASN A 67 12.10 1.36 -10.31
N PRO A 68 12.12 0.59 -11.42
CA PRO A 68 13.13 0.75 -12.47
C PRO A 68 13.11 2.13 -13.14
N SER A 69 12.08 2.94 -12.87
CA SER A 69 11.94 4.31 -13.39
C SER A 69 12.61 5.40 -12.56
N LYS A 70 13.22 5.10 -11.39
CA LYS A 70 13.95 6.08 -10.55
C LYS A 70 15.47 5.88 -10.51
N SER A 71 16.04 5.02 -11.35
CA SER A 71 17.48 4.71 -11.35
C SER A 71 18.33 5.53 -12.33
N SER A 72 17.80 6.59 -12.94
CA SER A 72 18.52 7.37 -13.96
C SER A 72 18.34 8.87 -13.85
N GLN A 73 18.50 9.43 -12.65
CA GLN A 73 18.88 10.83 -12.50
C GLN A 73 19.95 10.93 -11.41
N GLN A 74 21.20 10.68 -11.83
CA GLN A 74 22.41 11.23 -11.23
C GLN A 74 23.01 12.20 -12.24
#